data_AF-A0A8J5L4Q9-F1
#
_entry.id   AF-A0A8J5L4Q9-F1
#
_cell.length_a   1.000
_cell.length_b   1.000
_cell.length_c   1.000
_cell.angle_alpha   90.00
_cell.angle_beta   90.00
_cell.angle_gamma   90.00
#
_symmetry.space_group_name_H-M   'P 1'
#
loop_
_entity.id
_entity.type
_entity.pdbx_description
1 polymer ?
#
loop_
_entity_poly.entity_id
_entity_poly.type
_entity_poly.pdbx_seq_one_letter_code
_entity_poly.pdbx_strand_id
1 'polypeptide(L)'
;MMSLQQLDMAHNKVSDEIPDRICDLSHLKNFTYSYNYFFKEPARCLSIRSHDDRQNCFPLRPLQCPPVQCTTFLSKPNSCDSNDCIARPPPWSPPASVHP
;
A
#
# COMPACT_ATOMS: atom_id res chain seq x y z
N MET A 1 5.40 -15.44 4.39
CA MET A 1 6.23 -14.30 4.86
C MET A 1 6.25 -14.32 6.39
N MET A 2 7.24 -14.96 7.01
CA MET A 2 7.32 -14.99 8.49
C MET A 2 8.36 -14.03 9.06
N SER A 3 9.26 -13.48 8.24
CA SER A 3 10.37 -12.65 8.72
C SER A 3 10.31 -11.20 8.19
N LEU A 4 9.16 -10.78 7.65
CA LEU A 4 9.02 -9.43 7.11
C LEU A 4 9.06 -8.40 8.24
N GLN A 5 10.01 -7.48 8.19
CA GLN A 5 10.19 -6.45 9.22
C GLN A 5 9.82 -5.04 8.74
N GLN A 6 9.89 -4.82 7.44
CA GLN A 6 9.63 -3.53 6.79
C GLN A 6 8.70 -3.83 5.61
N LEU A 7 7.57 -3.15 5.56
CA LEU A 7 6.65 -3.18 4.43
C LEU A 7 6.40 -1.74 4.00
N ASP A 8 6.85 -1.40 2.80
CA ASP A 8 6.59 -0.10 2.19
C ASP A 8 5.68 -0.30 0.98
N MET A 9 4.48 0.26 1.08
CA MET A 9 3.45 0.30 0.05
C MET A 9 3.08 1.74 -0.31
N ALA A 10 3.88 2.73 0.11
CA ALA A 10 3.54 4.13 -0.08
C ALA A 10 3.57 4.54 -1.56
N HIS A 11 2.90 5.66 -1.87
CA HIS A 11 2.88 6.26 -3.21
C HIS A 11 2.37 5.33 -4.31
N ASN A 12 1.32 4.59 -4.01
CA ASN A 12 0.63 3.73 -4.97
C ASN A 12 -0.82 4.21 -5.15
N LYS A 13 -1.60 3.43 -5.90
CA LYS A 13 -3.04 3.66 -6.10
C LYS A 13 -3.85 2.51 -5.50
N VAL A 14 -3.38 1.95 -4.39
CA VAL A 14 -4.08 0.86 -3.72
C VAL A 14 -5.31 1.44 -3.03
N SER A 15 -6.44 0.79 -3.22
CA SER A 15 -7.70 1.04 -2.52
C SER A 15 -8.07 -0.21 -1.74
N ASP A 16 -9.27 -0.26 -1.15
CA ASP A 16 -9.75 -1.31 -0.23
C ASP A 16 -9.32 -1.15 1.23
N GLU A 17 -9.74 -2.11 2.06
CA GLU A 17 -9.37 -2.22 3.46
C GLU A 17 -7.97 -2.87 3.60
N ILE A 18 -7.18 -2.45 4.59
CA ILE A 18 -5.92 -3.13 4.91
C ILE A 18 -6.23 -4.53 5.45
N PRO A 19 -5.70 -5.61 4.86
CA PRO A 19 -5.93 -6.95 5.36
C PRO A 19 -5.30 -7.16 6.73
N ASP A 20 -6.11 -7.69 7.62
CA ASP A 20 -5.79 -8.22 8.95
C ASP A 20 -4.42 -8.92 9.04
N ARG A 21 -4.14 -9.81 8.09
CA ARG A 21 -2.91 -10.63 8.06
C ARG A 21 -1.63 -9.82 7.94
N ILE A 22 -1.67 -8.61 7.37
CA ILE A 22 -0.49 -7.74 7.28
C ILE A 22 -0.09 -7.29 8.69
N CYS A 23 -1.07 -6.92 9.49
CA CYS A 23 -0.85 -6.38 10.82
C CYS A 23 -0.69 -7.48 11.89
N ASP A 24 -0.92 -8.75 11.52
CA ASP A 24 -0.58 -9.95 12.31
C ASP A 24 0.87 -10.42 12.12
N LEU A 25 1.64 -9.79 11.23
CA LEU A 25 3.04 -10.15 11.00
C LEU A 25 3.87 -9.84 12.25
N SER A 26 4.21 -10.87 13.01
CA SER A 26 4.89 -10.78 14.31
C SER A 26 6.23 -10.05 14.29
N HIS A 27 6.90 -10.00 13.15
CA HIS A 27 8.20 -9.35 12.99
C HIS A 27 8.10 -7.97 12.34
N LEU A 28 6.91 -7.52 11.93
CA LEU A 28 6.74 -6.25 11.24
C LEU A 28 6.97 -5.08 12.21
N LYS A 29 7.96 -4.25 11.89
CA LYS A 29 8.38 -3.11 12.69
C LYS A 29 8.02 -1.78 12.04
N ASN A 30 7.93 -1.77 10.72
CA ASN A 30 7.59 -0.58 9.95
C ASN A 30 6.60 -0.93 8.85
N PHE A 31 5.48 -0.20 8.81
CA PHE A 31 4.48 -0.32 7.78
C PHE A 31 4.14 1.06 7.20
N THR A 32 4.73 1.38 6.06
CA THR A 32 4.46 2.63 5.34
C THR A 32 3.42 2.34 4.28
N TYR A 33 2.26 3.00 4.34
CA TYR A 33 1.20 2.84 3.34
C TYR A 33 0.55 4.18 2.98
N SER A 34 1.29 5.26 3.19
CA SER A 34 0.87 6.62 2.89
C SER A 34 0.73 6.87 1.39
N TYR A 35 -0.01 7.91 1.01
CA TYR A 35 -0.25 8.27 -0.40
C TYR A 35 -0.89 7.11 -1.19
N ASN A 36 -2.02 6.62 -0.69
CA ASN A 36 -2.87 5.60 -1.29
C ASN A 36 -4.35 6.00 -1.13
N TYR A 37 -5.28 5.05 -1.29
CA TYR A 37 -6.72 5.25 -1.18
C TYR A 37 -7.36 4.21 -0.22
N PHE A 38 -6.60 3.71 0.76
CA PHE A 38 -7.15 2.84 1.80
C PHE A 38 -8.20 3.61 2.62
N PHE A 39 -9.33 2.97 2.93
CA PHE A 39 -10.42 3.63 3.69
C PHE A 39 -10.70 2.99 5.05
N LYS A 40 -10.09 1.83 5.35
CA LYS A 40 -10.22 1.18 6.64
C LYS A 40 -8.99 0.35 6.97
N GLU A 41 -8.61 0.39 8.23
CA GLU A 41 -7.48 -0.35 8.77
C GLU A 41 -7.90 -1.13 10.03
N PRO A 42 -7.33 -2.31 10.26
CA PRO A 42 -7.42 -2.98 11.53
C PRO A 42 -6.72 -2.16 12.64
N ALA A 43 -7.36 -2.01 13.80
CA ALA A 43 -6.80 -1.23 14.91
C ALA A 43 -5.39 -1.68 15.35
N ARG A 44 -5.07 -2.96 15.18
CA ARG A 44 -3.74 -3.51 15.49
C ARG A 44 -2.62 -2.98 14.59
N CYS A 45 -2.92 -2.48 13.38
CA CYS A 45 -1.92 -1.84 12.51
C CYS A 45 -1.32 -0.59 13.19
N LEU A 46 -2.10 0.11 14.01
CA LEU A 46 -1.66 1.26 14.79
C LEU A 46 -0.70 0.89 15.92
N SER A 47 -0.68 -0.39 16.31
CA SER A 47 0.26 -0.91 17.32
C SER A 47 1.62 -1.29 16.71
N ILE A 48 1.77 -1.24 15.38
CA ILE A 48 3.06 -1.42 14.72
C ILE A 48 3.97 -0.26 15.13
N ARG A 49 5.20 -0.59 15.53
CA ARG A 49 6.18 0.34 16.11
C ARG A 49 6.37 1.63 15.29
N SER A 50 6.32 1.52 13.97
CA SER A 50 6.37 2.64 13.03
C SER A 50 5.33 2.41 11.94
N HIS A 51 4.48 3.39 11.69
CA HIS A 51 3.53 3.37 10.59
C HIS A 51 3.32 4.77 10.02
N ASP A 52 3.06 4.85 8.71
CA ASP A 52 2.70 6.10 8.04
C ASP A 52 1.42 5.87 7.21
N ASP A 53 0.32 6.45 7.69
CA ASP A 53 -1.04 6.31 7.17
C ASP A 53 -1.53 7.57 6.44
N ARG A 54 -0.68 8.60 6.32
CA ARG A 54 -1.05 9.90 5.76
C ARG A 54 -1.46 9.78 4.29
N GLN A 55 -2.28 10.73 3.83
CA GLN A 55 -2.70 10.79 2.43
C GLN A 55 -3.37 9.48 1.98
N ASN A 56 -4.30 8.99 2.80
CA ASN A 56 -5.25 7.93 2.49
C ASN A 56 -6.69 8.45 2.60
N CYS A 57 -7.65 7.54 2.59
CA CYS A 57 -9.08 7.83 2.68
C CYS A 57 -9.68 7.40 4.03
N PHE A 58 -8.91 7.41 5.11
CA PHE A 58 -9.42 7.08 6.44
C PHE A 58 -10.27 8.21 7.02
N PRO A 59 -11.52 7.96 7.42
CA PRO A 59 -12.34 9.00 8.04
C PRO A 59 -11.77 9.40 9.40
N LEU A 60 -11.82 10.69 9.72
CA LEU A 60 -11.44 11.26 11.02
C LEU A 60 -9.96 11.09 11.41
N ARG A 61 -9.09 10.72 10.46
CA ARG A 61 -7.63 10.73 10.64
C ARG A 61 -7.03 12.08 10.21
N PRO A 62 -5.92 12.52 10.82
CA PRO A 62 -5.21 13.71 10.36
C PRO A 62 -4.49 13.46 9.04
N LEU A 63 -4.19 14.53 8.30
CA LEU A 63 -3.32 14.53 7.11
C LEU A 63 -3.75 13.57 5.98
N GLN A 64 -5.05 13.32 5.83
CA GLN A 64 -5.63 12.44 4.81
C GLN A 64 -5.81 13.14 3.46
N CYS A 65 -6.14 12.35 2.43
CA CYS A 65 -6.50 12.89 1.12
C CYS A 65 -7.74 13.80 1.24
N PRO A 66 -7.86 14.83 0.38
CA PRO A 66 -9.09 15.60 0.26
C PRO A 66 -10.29 14.69 -0.03
N PRO A 67 -11.46 14.93 0.58
CA PRO A 67 -12.63 14.06 0.39
C PRO A 67 -13.00 13.83 -1.07
N VAL A 68 -12.91 14.88 -1.91
CA VAL A 68 -13.20 14.80 -3.35
C VAL A 68 -12.28 13.83 -4.09
N GLN A 69 -11.02 13.71 -3.68
CA GLN A 69 -10.07 12.78 -4.28
C GLN A 69 -10.43 11.34 -3.93
N CYS A 70 -10.83 11.09 -2.67
CA CYS A 70 -11.30 9.78 -2.23
C CYS A 70 -12.58 9.34 -2.93
N THR A 71 -13.61 10.19 -2.95
CA THR A 71 -14.89 9.85 -3.59
C THR A 71 -14.72 9.59 -5.09
N THR A 72 -13.88 10.37 -5.76
CA THR A 72 -13.62 10.22 -7.21
C THR A 72 -12.86 8.93 -7.53
N PHE A 73 -11.94 8.51 -6.66
CA PHE A 73 -11.18 7.28 -6.89
C PHE A 73 -12.02 6.04 -6.55
N LEU A 74 -12.66 6.04 -5.37
CA LEU A 74 -13.42 4.91 -4.85
C LEU A 74 -14.74 4.65 -5.59
N SER A 75 -15.26 5.61 -6.36
CA SER A 75 -16.45 5.39 -7.19
C SER A 75 -16.19 4.55 -8.44
N LYS A 76 -14.92 4.28 -8.77
CA LYS A 76 -14.55 3.49 -9.94
C LYS A 76 -14.52 2.01 -9.56
N PRO A 77 -15.22 1.13 -10.30
CA PRO A 77 -15.12 -0.31 -10.06
C PRO A 77 -13.67 -0.77 -10.28
N ASN A 78 -13.11 -1.44 -9.29
CA ASN A 78 -11.81 -2.07 -9.35
C ASN A 78 -11.99 -3.55 -9.76
N SER A 79 -11.70 -3.88 -11.02
CA SER A 79 -11.52 -5.28 -11.42
C SER A 79 -10.12 -5.72 -11.01
N CYS A 80 -10.03 -6.67 -10.08
CA CYS A 80 -8.78 -7.35 -9.74
C CYS A 80 -8.66 -8.70 -10.48
N ASP A 81 -9.43 -8.89 -11.56
CA ASP A 81 -9.33 -10.10 -12.36
C ASP A 81 -7.93 -10.22 -12.96
N SER A 82 -7.30 -11.38 -12.74
CA SER A 82 -5.95 -11.66 -13.23
C SER A 82 -5.84 -11.57 -14.75
N ASN A 83 -6.96 -11.65 -15.45
CA ASN A 83 -7.06 -11.56 -16.90
C ASN A 83 -6.88 -10.12 -17.42
N ASP A 84 -7.08 -9.11 -16.56
CA ASP A 84 -6.90 -7.70 -16.89
C ASP A 84 -5.44 -7.24 -16.69
N CYS A 85 -4.60 -8.09 -16.08
CA CYS A 85 -3.18 -7.83 -15.90
C CYS A 85 -2.41 -8.23 -17.17
N ILE A 86 -1.80 -7.25 -17.84
CA ILE A 86 -0.81 -7.52 -18.89
C ILE A 86 0.38 -8.21 -18.22
N ALA A 87 0.77 -9.39 -18.72
CA ALA A 87 1.93 -10.12 -18.23
C ALA A 87 3.16 -9.21 -18.16
N ARG A 88 3.91 -9.34 -17.06
CA ARG A 88 5.06 -8.53 -16.72
C ARG A 88 6.00 -8.40 -17.94
N PRO A 89 6.49 -7.19 -18.30
CA PRO A 89 7.58 -7.08 -19.25
C PRO A 89 8.77 -7.93 -18.74
N PRO A 90 9.59 -8.49 -19.64
CA PRO A 90 10.75 -9.30 -19.25
C PRO A 90 11.62 -8.52 -18.25
N PRO A 91 12.32 -9.23 -17.33
CA PRO A 91 13.14 -8.57 -16.33
C PRO A 91 14.12 -7.60 -16.99
N TRP A 92 14.14 -6.36 -16.47
CA TRP A 92 15.11 -5.35 -16.87
C TRP A 92 16.52 -5.91 -16.71
N SER A 93 17.24 -6.09 -17.82
CA SER A 93 18.67 -6.37 -17.78
C SER A 93 19.37 -5.15 -17.19
N PRO A 94 20.23 -5.29 -16.15
CA PRO A 94 21.05 -4.17 -15.71
C PRO A 94 21.94 -3.70 -16.86
N PRO A 95 22.25 -2.39 -16.96
CA PRO A 95 23.21 -1.89 -17.93
C PRO A 95 24.53 -2.64 -17.74
N ALA A 96 25.12 -3.12 -18.83
CA ALA A 96 26.41 -3.79 -18.79
C ALA A 96 27.42 -2.86 -18.08
N SER A 97 28.05 -3.35 -17.02
CA SER A 97 29.17 -2.66 -16.40
C SER A 97 30.26 -2.49 -17.45
N VAL A 98 30.35 -1.30 -18.03
CA VAL A 98 31.53 -0.89 -18.78
C VAL A 98 32.61 -0.65 -17.73
N HIS A 99 33.46 -1.65 -17.53
CA HIS A 99 34.72 -1.43 -16.84
C HIS A 99 35.78 -1.01 -17.87
N PRO A 100 36.58 0.02 -17.58
CA PRO A 100 37.76 0.37 -18.36
C PRO A 100 38.87 -0.70 -18.23
#